data_AF-M1AH66-F1
#
_entry.id   AF-M1AH66-F1
#
_cell.length_a   1.000
_cell.length_b   1.000
_cell.length_c   1.000
_cell.angle_alpha   90.00
_cell.angle_beta   90.00
_cell.angle_gamma   90.00
#
_symmetry.space_group_name_H-M   'P 1'
#
loop_
_entity.id
_entity.type
_entity.pdbx_description
1 polymer ?
#
loop_
_entity_poly.entity_id
_entity_poly.type
_entity_poly.pdbx_seq_one_letter_code
_entity_poly.pdbx_strand_id
1 'polypeptide(L)'
;MSMDDETNSSFIRSWVINGKAARTSTKAVASNLSFDHQCKHCEKESVNCSLMNLLTYPWIKEKVNKGELVIHGGYYDFVDCSFEKWTLEKNSQVDDQVSIKNREFWS
;
A
#
# COMPACT_ATOMS: atom_id res chain seq x y z
N MET A 1 5.06 -18.08 36.26
CA MET A 1 5.70 -16.77 36.05
C MET A 1 4.74 -15.96 35.20
N SER A 2 3.99 -15.06 35.83
CA SER A 2 3.14 -14.10 35.13
C SER A 2 4.06 -13.00 34.63
N MET A 3 4.18 -12.85 33.31
CA MET A 3 4.76 -11.63 32.76
C MET A 3 3.68 -10.57 32.86
N ASP A 4 3.92 -9.60 33.73
CA ASP A 4 3.10 -8.40 33.81
C ASP A 4 3.08 -7.73 32.43
N ASP A 5 1.89 -7.65 31.86
CA ASP A 5 1.53 -6.92 30.63
C ASP A 5 1.54 -5.41 30.93
N GLU A 6 2.65 -4.92 31.47
CA GLU A 6 2.92 -3.50 31.66
C GLU A 6 3.13 -2.85 30.29
N THR A 7 2.04 -2.32 29.74
CA THR A 7 1.98 -0.94 29.24
C THR A 7 3.27 -0.39 28.63
N ASN A 8 3.68 -0.95 27.50
CA ASN A 8 4.47 -0.24 26.52
C ASN A 8 4.06 -0.75 25.15
N SER A 9 3.18 0.01 24.49
CA SER A 9 2.96 -0.15 23.06
C SER A 9 4.32 -0.06 22.37
N SER A 10 4.94 -1.20 22.05
CA SER A 10 6.27 -1.20 21.44
C SER A 10 6.21 -0.30 20.20
N PHE A 11 7.23 0.51 19.97
CA PHE A 11 7.28 1.40 18.80
C PHE A 11 7.00 0.63 17.51
N ILE A 12 7.45 -0.64 17.45
CA ILE A 12 7.15 -1.57 16.36
C ILE A 12 5.66 -1.87 16.27
N ARG A 13 4.97 -2.18 17.37
CA ARG A 13 3.52 -2.42 17.38
C ARG A 13 2.75 -1.21 16.87
N SER A 14 3.09 -0.01 17.35
CA SER A 14 2.46 1.24 16.90
C SER A 14 2.71 1.50 15.41
N TRP A 15 3.92 1.21 14.92
CA TRP A 15 4.25 1.34 13.50
C TRP A 15 3.47 0.34 12.62
N VAL A 16 3.41 -0.93 13.04
CA VAL A 16 2.75 -2.02 12.29
C VAL A 16 1.23 -1.81 12.15
N ILE A 17 0.60 -1.04 13.04
CA ILE A 17 -0.84 -0.69 12.94
C ILE A 17 -1.18 -0.02 11.60
N ASN A 18 -0.25 0.70 10.97
CA ASN A 18 -0.49 1.32 9.66
C ASN A 18 -0.83 0.30 8.56
N GLY A 19 -0.35 -0.95 8.68
CA GLY A 19 -0.69 -2.04 7.76
C GLY A 19 -2.07 -2.65 7.97
N LYS A 20 -2.83 -2.22 8.99
CA LYS A 20 -4.14 -2.81 9.33
C LYS A 20 -5.16 -2.66 8.19
N ALA A 21 -5.13 -1.53 7.48
CA ALA A 21 -5.99 -1.31 6.31
C ALA A 21 -5.71 -2.33 5.20
N ALA A 22 -4.44 -2.51 4.84
CA ALA A 22 -4.00 -3.50 3.85
C ALA A 22 -4.39 -4.93 4.24
N ARG A 23 -4.20 -5.32 5.51
CA ARG A 23 -4.62 -6.64 6.02
C ARG A 23 -6.13 -6.84 5.90
N THR A 24 -6.92 -5.81 6.17
CA THR A 24 -8.38 -5.87 6.12
C THR A 24 -8.86 -6.00 4.68
N SER A 25 -8.32 -5.19 3.76
CA SER A 25 -8.55 -5.27 2.32
C SER A 25 -8.22 -6.66 1.78
N THR A 26 -7.04 -7.18 2.14
CA THR A 26 -6.58 -8.52 1.74
C THR A 26 -7.53 -9.61 2.21
N LYS A 27 -7.98 -9.58 3.46
CA LYS A 27 -8.93 -10.58 3.96
C LYS A 27 -10.27 -10.53 3.22
N ALA A 28 -10.69 -9.36 2.75
CA ALA A 28 -11.92 -9.24 1.97
C ALA A 28 -11.78 -9.85 0.57
N VAL A 29 -10.63 -9.66 -0.08
CA VAL A 29 -10.43 -10.03 -1.50
C VAL A 29 -9.77 -11.41 -1.69
N ALA A 30 -8.89 -11.82 -0.78
CA ALA A 30 -8.01 -12.98 -0.92
C ALA A 30 -8.19 -14.03 0.20
N SER A 31 -9.29 -13.99 0.97
CA SER A 31 -9.52 -14.93 2.10
C SER A 31 -9.53 -16.40 1.70
N ASN A 32 -9.86 -16.71 0.44
CA ASN A 32 -9.88 -18.05 -0.11
C ASN A 32 -8.50 -18.56 -0.61
N LEU A 33 -7.47 -17.71 -0.63
CA LEU A 33 -6.13 -18.09 -1.05
C LEU A 33 -5.32 -18.69 0.10
N SER A 34 -4.21 -19.37 -0.22
CA SER A 34 -3.26 -19.82 0.80
C SER A 34 -2.69 -18.64 1.58
N PHE A 35 -2.20 -18.90 2.80
CA PHE A 35 -1.65 -17.86 3.66
C PHE A 35 -0.52 -17.07 2.97
N ASP A 36 0.39 -17.74 2.27
CA ASP A 36 1.48 -17.07 1.54
C ASP A 36 0.96 -16.16 0.44
N HIS A 37 -0.06 -16.57 -0.30
CA HIS A 37 -0.70 -15.72 -1.31
C HIS A 37 -1.45 -14.54 -0.67
N GLN A 38 -2.07 -14.73 0.49
CA GLN A 38 -2.63 -13.63 1.27
C GLN A 38 -1.54 -12.64 1.70
N CYS A 39 -0.38 -13.12 2.15
CA CYS A 39 0.76 -12.26 2.49
C CYS A 39 1.25 -11.46 1.29
N LYS A 40 1.51 -12.11 0.15
CA LYS A 40 1.91 -11.41 -1.09
C LYS A 40 0.89 -10.35 -1.53
N HIS A 41 -0.41 -10.64 -1.39
CA HIS A 41 -1.45 -9.66 -1.67
C HIS A 41 -1.43 -8.50 -0.67
N CYS A 42 -1.26 -8.79 0.63
CA CYS A 42 -1.17 -7.79 1.69
C CYS A 42 0.03 -6.86 1.52
N GLU A 43 1.17 -7.37 1.05
CA GLU A 43 2.35 -6.57 0.74
C GLU A 43 2.04 -5.51 -0.33
N LYS A 44 1.39 -5.92 -1.43
CA LYS A 44 0.98 -5.02 -2.51
C LYS A 44 -0.10 -4.03 -2.06
N GLU A 45 -1.07 -4.47 -1.26
CA GLU A 45 -2.09 -3.60 -0.67
C GLU A 45 -1.50 -2.58 0.30
N SER A 46 -0.42 -2.92 1.02
CA SER A 46 0.31 -2.00 1.90
C SER A 46 0.97 -0.86 1.11
N VAL A 47 1.50 -1.17 -0.08
CA VAL A 47 1.99 -0.15 -1.02
C VAL A 47 0.83 0.76 -1.43
N ASN A 48 -0.32 0.20 -1.84
CA ASN A 48 -1.50 0.98 -2.25
C ASN A 48 -2.00 1.92 -1.14
N CYS A 49 -2.10 1.42 0.09
CA CYS A 49 -2.46 2.22 1.25
C CYS A 49 -1.48 3.39 1.46
N SER A 50 -0.18 3.14 1.28
CA SER A 50 0.85 4.18 1.40
C SER A 50 0.72 5.25 0.31
N LEU A 51 0.41 4.86 -0.93
CA LEU A 51 0.15 5.81 -2.02
C LEU A 51 -1.07 6.69 -1.74
N MET A 52 -2.15 6.11 -1.20
CA MET A 52 -3.33 6.87 -0.79
C MET A 52 -3.02 7.81 0.37
N ASN A 53 -2.20 7.38 1.33
CA ASN A 53 -1.73 8.24 2.41
C ASN A 53 -0.93 9.44 1.89
N LEU A 54 -0.09 9.28 0.85
CA LEU A 54 0.60 10.40 0.22
C LEU A 54 -0.37 11.47 -0.32
N LEU A 55 -1.52 11.06 -0.85
CA LEU A 55 -2.54 12.00 -1.35
C LEU A 55 -3.33 12.72 -0.25
N THR A 56 -3.19 12.31 1.02
CA THR A 56 -3.79 13.04 2.15
C THR A 56 -3.03 14.32 2.47
N TYR A 57 -1.78 14.46 2.00
CA TYR A 57 -0.99 15.68 2.16
C TYR A 57 -1.41 16.71 1.10
N PRO A 58 -1.91 17.91 1.50
CA PRO A 58 -2.45 18.88 0.55
C PRO A 58 -1.47 19.29 -0.57
N TRP A 59 -0.20 19.50 -0.23
CA TRP A 59 0.84 19.89 -1.18
C TRP A 59 1.17 18.79 -2.20
N ILE A 60 1.06 17.52 -1.80
CA ILE A 60 1.24 16.38 -2.72
C ILE A 60 0.04 16.32 -3.64
N LYS A 61 -1.18 16.32 -3.07
CA LYS A 61 -2.43 16.27 -3.83
C LYS A 61 -2.50 17.39 -4.87
N GLU A 62 -2.11 18.61 -4.49
CA GLU A 62 -2.08 19.76 -5.40
C GLU A 62 -1.12 19.55 -6.58
N LYS A 63 0.12 19.11 -6.32
CA LYS A 63 1.11 18.86 -7.39
C LYS A 63 0.71 17.73 -8.32
N VAL A 64 0.12 16.66 -7.78
CA VAL A 64 -0.44 15.56 -8.58
C VAL A 64 -1.60 16.08 -9.45
N ASN A 65 -2.50 16.89 -8.87
CA ASN A 65 -3.62 17.48 -9.59
C ASN A 65 -3.21 18.44 -10.71
N LYS A 66 -2.08 19.15 -10.54
CA LYS A 66 -1.47 20.02 -11.55
C LYS A 66 -0.69 19.26 -12.62
N GLY A 67 -0.48 17.95 -12.45
CA GLY A 67 0.38 17.15 -13.32
C GLY A 67 1.87 17.44 -13.16
N GLU A 68 2.27 18.13 -12.09
CA GLU A 68 3.66 18.49 -11.78
C GLU A 68 4.38 17.37 -11.00
N LEU A 69 3.63 16.43 -10.44
CA LEU A 69 4.15 15.29 -9.69
C LEU A 69 3.43 14.02 -10.11
N VAL A 70 4.21 12.98 -10.43
CA VAL A 70 3.72 11.62 -10.66
C VAL A 70 4.18 10.74 -9.52
N ILE A 71 3.28 9.93 -8.98
CA ILE A 71 3.58 9.01 -7.88
C ILE A 71 3.57 7.58 -8.41
N HIS A 72 4.57 6.79 -8.00
CA HIS A 72 4.68 5.38 -8.36
C HIS A 72 4.69 4.49 -7.11
N GLY A 73 4.03 3.34 -7.21
CA GLY A 73 4.20 2.21 -6.30
C GLY A 73 5.16 1.19 -6.90
N GLY A 74 5.92 0.50 -6.05
CA GLY A 74 6.83 -0.57 -6.45
C GLY A 74 6.77 -1.72 -5.47
N TYR A 75 6.76 -2.94 -6.00
CA TYR A 75 6.83 -4.19 -5.26
C TYR A 75 7.96 -5.04 -5.83
N TYR A 76 8.86 -5.49 -4.96
CA TYR A 76 9.97 -6.35 -5.33
C TYR A 76 9.74 -7.75 -4.76
N ASP A 77 9.62 -8.75 -5.63
CA ASP A 77 9.61 -10.15 -5.22
C ASP A 77 11.06 -10.63 -5.09
N PHE A 78 11.48 -10.88 -3.85
CA PHE A 78 12.84 -11.31 -3.55
C PHE A 78 13.15 -12.74 -4.03
N VAL A 79 12.13 -13.60 -4.14
CA VAL A 79 12.31 -15.00 -4.54
C VAL A 79 12.52 -15.09 -6.05
N ASP A 80 11.67 -14.40 -6.80
CA ASP A 80 11.68 -14.42 -8.26
C ASP A 80 12.59 -13.33 -8.86
N CYS A 81 13.22 -12.51 -8.02
CA CYS A 81 14.02 -11.34 -8.40
C CYS A 81 13.28 -10.40 -9.37
N SER A 82 11.95 -10.28 -9.21
CA SER A 82 11.12 -9.48 -10.11
C SER A 82 10.68 -8.18 -9.46
N PHE A 83 10.51 -7.14 -10.28
CA PHE A 83 10.00 -5.86 -9.83
C PHE A 83 8.72 -5.50 -10.57
N GLU A 84 7.66 -5.25 -9.81
CA GLU A 84 6.38 -4.79 -10.30
C GLU A 84 6.20 -3.32 -9.91
N LYS A 85 6.07 -2.44 -10.91
CA LYS A 85 5.85 -1.01 -10.73
C LYS A 85 4.44 -0.64 -11.20
N TRP A 86 3.80 0.29 -10.51
CA TRP A 86 2.57 0.91 -11.01
C TRP A 86 2.55 2.41 -10.76
N THR A 87 1.77 3.12 -11.58
CA THR A 87 1.66 4.57 -11.54
C THR A 87 0.30 4.98 -11.04
N LEU A 88 0.29 5.99 -10.18
CA LEU A 88 -0.91 6.60 -9.68
C LEU A 88 -1.35 7.70 -10.66
N GLU A 89 -2.47 7.49 -11.37
CA GLU A 89 -3.00 8.44 -12.35
C GLU A 89 -4.31 9.08 -11.87
N LYS A 90 -4.49 10.36 -12.19
CA LYS A 90 -5.75 11.07 -12.01
C LYS A 90 -6.77 10.56 -13.05
N ASN A 91 -7.96 10.14 -12.64
CA ASN A 91 -9.04 9.96 -13.61
C ASN A 91 -9.66 11.32 -13.92
N SER A 92 -9.54 11.74 -15.17
CA SER A 92 -10.01 13.06 -15.64
C SER A 92 -11.54 13.26 -15.62
N GLN A 93 -12.31 12.29 -15.12
CA GLN A 93 -13.78 12.29 -15.21
C GLN A 93 -14.51 12.52 -13.87
N VAL A 94 -13.83 12.42 -12.73
CA VAL A 94 -14.40 12.71 -11.40
C VAL A 94 -13.31 13.32 -10.51
N ASP A 95 -13.58 14.49 -9.93
CA ASP A 95 -12.57 15.41 -9.36
C ASP A 95 -11.78 14.88 -8.13
N ASP A 96 -12.03 13.65 -7.69
CA ASP A 96 -11.34 13.00 -6.56
C ASP A 96 -11.01 11.52 -6.80
N GLN A 97 -11.22 10.97 -8.00
CA GLN A 97 -10.94 9.56 -8.24
C GLN A 97 -9.54 9.35 -8.81
N VAL A 98 -8.67 8.76 -8.02
CA VAL A 98 -7.33 8.35 -8.43
C VAL A 98 -7.33 6.85 -8.70
N SER A 99 -6.68 6.44 -9.78
CA SER A 99 -6.58 5.03 -10.17
C SER A 99 -5.15 4.61 -10.39
N ILE A 100 -4.86 3.36 -10.00
CA ILE A 100 -3.59 2.73 -10.25
C ILE A 100 -3.60 2.21 -11.70
N LYS A 101 -2.64 2.67 -12.51
CA LYS A 101 -2.49 2.33 -13.93
C LYS A 101 -1.01 2.06 -14.26
N ASN A 102 -0.74 1.58 -15.48
CA ASN A 102 0.60 1.26 -16.00
C ASN A 102 1.38 0.30 -15.10
N ARG A 103 0.90 -0.93 -15.00
CA ARG A 103 1.59 -1.99 -14.27
C ARG A 103 2.70 -2.58 -15.15
N GLU A 104 3.94 -2.27 -14.81
CA GLU A 104 5.14 -2.73 -15.50
C GLU A 104 5.79 -3.83 -14.67
N PHE A 105 6.29 -4.88 -15.34
CA PHE A 105 6.99 -6.00 -14.72
C PHE A 105 8.39 -6.11 -15.31
N TRP A 106 9.40 -6.17 -14.44
CA TRP A 106 10.79 -6.36 -14.78
C TRP A 106 11.30 -7.67 -14.19
N SER A 107 12.09 -8.40 -14.97
CA SER A 107 12.66 -9.73 -14.66
C SER A 107 14.10 -9.82 -15.14
#